data_AF-A0A818TK82-F1
#
_entry.id   AF-A0A818TK82-F1
#
_cell.length_a   1.000
_cell.length_b   1.000
_cell.length_c   1.000
_cell.angle_alpha   90.00
_cell.angle_beta   90.00
_cell.angle_gamma   90.00
#
_symmetry.space_group_name_H-M   'P 1'
#
loop_
_entity.id
_entity.type
_entity.pdbx_description
1 polymer ?
#
loop_
_entity_poly.entity_id
_entity_poly.type
_entity_poly.pdbx_seq_one_letter_code
_entity_poly.pdbx_strand_id
1 'polypeptide(L)'
;MIICSECREKTSRKKLIADRGFKNDMQALPIVCSLCSWTDVLKNYQDHLNQIHPNPICDYCGEKFSSINDLDRHKQYDCEKITVYCSLKKFGCEEMILRINLRQHYLSEHHQKTLINIVRHLISTLPNITYKQSEISSQMIIDLPHTTENNTIQLQEFDEMINLLSGGIETLSDDIQRLFTESIRHKNVLDPLAQDIPILKISIQEQNAFLDGMKINQQVLQQDLASMEQKLNAMKASSYDGTFIWKITNVQEKMGQHTFSFS
;
A
#
# COMPACT_ATOMS: atom_id res chain seq x y z
N MET A 1 11.70 30.26 21.21
CA MET A 1 10.90 30.83 22.32
C MET A 1 9.85 31.72 21.66
N ILE A 2 8.56 31.51 21.94
CA ILE A 2 7.48 32.28 21.32
C ILE A 2 6.99 33.27 22.38
N ILE A 3 6.87 34.53 22.00
CA ILE A 3 6.40 35.60 22.88
C ILE A 3 5.04 36.02 22.34
N CYS A 4 4.00 35.91 23.16
CA CYS A 4 2.67 36.37 22.79
C CYS A 4 2.69 37.90 22.65
N SER A 5 2.22 38.42 21.51
CA SER A 5 2.20 39.85 21.21
C SER A 5 1.23 40.63 22.10
N GLU A 6 0.21 39.98 22.67
CA GLU A 6 -0.81 40.63 23.51
C GLU A 6 -0.47 40.58 25.00
N CYS A 7 -0.04 39.43 25.53
CA CYS A 7 0.26 39.29 26.97
C CYS A 7 1.75 39.32 27.33
N ARG A 8 2.66 39.42 26.34
CA ARG A 8 4.14 39.48 26.48
C ARG A 8 4.80 38.34 27.26
N GLU A 9 4.06 37.27 27.54
CA GLU A 9 4.58 36.13 28.28
C GLU A 9 5.47 35.26 27.38
N LYS A 10 6.62 34.83 27.90
CA LYS A 10 7.62 34.05 27.16
C LYS A 10 7.37 32.56 27.38
N THR A 11 6.99 31.84 26.34
CA THR A 11 6.78 30.39 26.42
C THR A 11 7.64 29.62 25.42
N SER A 12 7.91 28.35 25.71
CA SER A 12 8.67 27.47 24.83
C SER A 12 7.73 26.73 23.88
N ARG A 13 8.17 26.46 22.65
CA ARG A 13 7.36 25.75 21.63
C ARG A 13 6.93 24.35 22.12
N LYS A 14 7.75 23.71 22.97
CA LYS A 14 7.42 22.45 23.67
C LYS A 14 6.38 22.62 24.79
N LYS A 15 6.33 23.76 25.49
CA LYS A 15 5.31 24.06 26.50
C LYS A 15 3.94 24.38 25.89
N LEU A 16 3.90 25.10 24.76
CA LEU A 16 2.65 25.41 24.04
C LEU A 16 1.89 24.16 23.60
N ILE A 17 2.60 23.13 23.13
CA ILE A 17 2.01 21.85 22.71
C ILE A 17 1.48 21.05 23.93
N ALA A 18 2.05 21.28 25.12
CA ALA A 18 1.67 20.63 26.36
C ALA A 18 0.65 21.43 27.19
N ASP A 19 0.32 22.66 26.77
CA ASP A 19 -0.60 23.53 27.50
C ASP A 19 -2.04 23.12 27.23
N ARG A 20 -2.64 22.50 28.24
CA ARG A 20 -4.03 22.05 28.20
C ARG A 20 -5.00 23.23 28.06
N GLY A 21 -4.64 24.42 28.56
CA GLY A 21 -5.45 25.64 28.42
C GLY A 21 -5.57 26.05 26.96
N PHE A 22 -4.44 26.20 26.28
CA PHE A 22 -4.40 26.54 24.85
C PHE A 22 -5.14 25.52 23.97
N LYS A 23 -4.99 24.22 24.26
CA LYS A 23 -5.72 23.16 23.54
C LYS A 23 -7.23 23.26 23.76
N ASN A 24 -7.67 23.58 24.97
CA ASN A 24 -9.09 23.74 25.28
C ASN A 24 -9.67 24.99 24.60
N ASP A 25 -8.94 26.10 24.58
CA ASP A 25 -9.36 27.34 23.93
C ASP A 25 -9.50 27.15 22.41
N MET A 26 -8.56 26.43 21.80
CA MET A 26 -8.63 26.08 20.38
C MET A 26 -9.83 25.16 20.07
N GLN A 27 -10.13 24.22 20.97
CA GLN A 27 -11.28 23.32 20.83
C GLN A 27 -12.64 24.00 21.07
N ALA A 28 -12.65 25.16 21.72
CA ALA A 28 -13.84 25.98 21.97
C ALA A 28 -14.13 26.97 20.83
N LEU A 29 -13.28 27.06 19.81
CA LEU A 29 -13.51 27.95 18.67
C LEU A 29 -14.74 27.52 17.85
N PRO A 30 -15.60 28.49 17.45
CA PRO A 30 -16.75 28.19 16.61
C PRO A 30 -16.32 27.82 15.18
N ILE A 31 -17.00 26.84 14.60
CA ILE A 31 -16.79 26.32 13.25
C ILE A 31 -18.14 26.03 12.57
N VAL A 32 -18.19 26.28 11.27
CA VAL A 32 -19.34 25.95 10.41
C VAL A 32 -18.97 24.74 9.55
N CYS A 33 -19.88 23.79 9.40
CA CYS A 33 -19.68 22.65 8.52
C CYS A 33 -19.63 23.10 7.06
N SER A 34 -18.65 22.61 6.30
CA SER A 34 -18.54 22.92 4.87
C SER A 34 -19.56 22.17 4.01
N LEU A 35 -20.19 21.12 4.55
CA LEU A 35 -21.10 20.22 3.85
C LEU A 35 -22.57 20.46 4.19
N CYS A 36 -22.87 21.22 5.25
CA CYS A 36 -24.23 21.57 5.65
C CYS A 36 -24.26 22.86 6.49
N SER A 37 -25.45 23.36 6.84
CA SER A 37 -25.60 24.60 7.64
C SER A 37 -25.36 24.43 9.14
N TRP A 38 -24.75 23.32 9.58
CA TRP A 38 -24.46 23.07 10.99
C TRP A 38 -23.32 23.96 11.50
N THR A 39 -23.46 24.49 12.72
CA THR A 39 -22.48 25.37 13.38
C THR A 39 -22.37 24.99 14.85
N ASP A 40 -21.15 24.82 15.35
CA ASP A 40 -20.86 24.55 16.77
C ASP A 40 -19.38 24.80 17.06
N VAL A 41 -18.82 24.27 18.14
CA VAL A 41 -17.39 24.33 18.49
C VAL A 41 -16.58 23.21 17.82
N LEU A 42 -15.29 23.48 17.57
CA LEU A 42 -14.34 22.56 16.92
C LEU A 42 -14.31 21.18 17.56
N LYS A 43 -14.46 21.09 18.89
CA LYS A 43 -14.50 19.82 19.62
C LYS A 43 -15.58 18.85 19.12
N ASN A 44 -16.74 19.38 18.74
CA ASN A 44 -17.91 18.60 18.34
C ASN A 44 -17.97 18.35 16.83
N TYR A 45 -17.09 19.00 16.05
CA TYR A 45 -17.12 18.93 14.60
C TYR A 45 -16.87 17.51 14.09
N GLN A 46 -15.93 16.78 14.69
CA GLN A 46 -15.64 15.40 14.29
C GLN A 46 -16.83 14.47 14.53
N ASP A 47 -17.54 14.64 15.65
CA ASP A 47 -18.71 13.83 15.98
C ASP A 47 -19.88 14.15 15.03
N HIS A 48 -20.08 15.43 14.70
CA HIS A 48 -21.03 15.86 13.68
C HIS A 48 -20.72 15.22 12.32
N LEU A 49 -19.46 15.30 11.87
CA LEU A 49 -19.04 14.71 10.60
C LEU A 49 -19.27 13.20 10.57
N ASN A 50 -18.92 12.48 11.64
CA ASN A 50 -19.10 11.03 11.71
C ASN A 50 -20.59 10.61 11.75
N GLN A 51 -21.46 11.42 12.36
CA GLN A 51 -22.89 11.10 12.51
C GLN A 51 -23.73 11.54 11.30
N ILE A 52 -23.45 12.72 10.74
CA ILE A 52 -24.27 13.36 9.70
C ILE A 52 -23.67 13.15 8.31
N HIS A 53 -22.34 12.99 8.22
CA HIS A 53 -21.62 12.73 6.97
C HIS A 53 -20.85 11.40 7.03
N PRO A 54 -21.52 10.25 7.28
CA PRO A 54 -20.86 8.96 7.22
C PRO A 54 -20.48 8.69 5.76
N ASN A 55 -19.18 8.71 5.49
CA ASN A 55 -18.54 8.54 4.17
C ASN A 55 -18.25 9.82 3.38
N PRO A 56 -17.33 10.67 3.85
CA PRO A 56 -16.74 11.71 3.03
C PRO A 56 -16.11 11.14 1.74
N ILE A 57 -16.28 11.88 0.64
CA ILE A 57 -15.80 11.50 -0.70
C ILE A 57 -14.67 12.47 -1.08
N CYS A 58 -13.63 11.95 -1.73
CA CYS A 58 -12.59 12.80 -2.29
C CYS A 58 -13.04 13.47 -3.59
N ASP A 59 -13.00 14.80 -3.61
CA ASP A 59 -13.40 15.62 -4.76
C ASP A 59 -12.56 15.38 -6.03
N TYR A 60 -11.34 14.84 -5.89
CA TYR A 60 -10.41 14.63 -6.99
C TYR A 60 -10.46 13.20 -7.56
N CYS A 61 -10.56 12.19 -6.71
CA CYS A 61 -10.50 10.79 -7.13
C CYS A 61 -11.85 10.06 -7.05
N GLY A 62 -12.81 10.59 -6.27
CA GLY A 62 -14.13 9.99 -6.05
C GLY A 62 -14.15 8.84 -5.05
N GLU A 63 -13.04 8.55 -4.37
CA GLU A 63 -12.99 7.49 -3.36
C GLU A 63 -13.74 7.88 -2.08
N LYS A 64 -14.40 6.89 -1.47
CA LYS A 64 -15.15 7.03 -0.22
C LYS A 64 -14.26 6.66 0.95
N PHE A 65 -14.32 7.45 2.01
CA PHE A 65 -13.50 7.26 3.21
C PHE A 65 -14.38 7.06 4.44
N SER A 66 -13.92 6.27 5.41
CA SER A 66 -14.63 6.01 6.66
C SER A 66 -14.73 7.22 7.59
N SER A 67 -13.83 8.20 7.44
CA SER A 67 -13.79 9.40 8.29
C SER A 67 -13.19 10.59 7.54
N ILE A 68 -13.43 11.81 8.03
CA ILE A 68 -12.82 13.02 7.45
C ILE A 68 -11.30 12.98 7.57
N ASN A 69 -10.75 12.43 8.67
CA ASN A 69 -9.31 12.33 8.86
C ASN A 69 -8.67 11.40 7.83
N ASP A 70 -9.37 10.33 7.46
CA ASP A 70 -8.92 9.43 6.39
C ASP A 70 -8.96 10.13 5.03
N LEU A 71 -9.98 10.96 4.79
CA LEU A 71 -10.06 11.78 3.58
C LEU A 71 -8.95 12.84 3.53
N ASP A 72 -8.68 13.54 4.63
CA ASP A 72 -7.65 14.59 4.70
C ASP A 72 -6.26 14.00 4.50
N ARG A 73 -5.97 12.86 5.16
CA ARG A 73 -4.74 12.11 4.94
C ARG A 73 -4.62 11.67 3.48
N HIS A 74 -5.71 11.19 2.89
CA HIS A 74 -5.74 10.83 1.48
C HIS A 74 -5.44 12.02 0.58
N LYS A 75 -6.11 13.17 0.77
CA LYS A 75 -5.84 14.40 -0.02
C LYS A 75 -4.39 14.86 0.11
N GLN A 76 -3.80 14.71 1.30
CA GLN A 76 -2.44 15.16 1.58
C GLN A 76 -1.37 14.22 1.01
N TYR A 77 -1.58 12.91 1.02
CA TYR A 77 -0.53 11.93 0.74
C TYR A 77 -0.87 10.93 -0.38
N ASP A 78 -2.11 10.45 -0.44
CA ASP A 78 -2.47 9.27 -1.24
C ASP A 78 -3.22 9.60 -2.53
N CYS A 79 -3.80 10.81 -2.66
CA CYS A 79 -4.63 11.16 -3.80
C CYS A 79 -3.79 11.38 -5.06
N GLU A 80 -3.78 10.40 -5.96
CA GLU A 80 -3.04 10.46 -7.22
C GLU A 80 -3.57 11.51 -8.22
N LYS A 81 -4.88 11.78 -8.18
CA LYS A 81 -5.57 12.73 -9.07
C LYS A 81 -5.54 14.17 -8.58
N ILE A 82 -4.88 14.46 -7.45
CA ILE A 82 -4.73 15.83 -6.97
C ILE A 82 -3.58 16.51 -7.73
N THR A 83 -3.79 17.75 -8.17
CA THR A 83 -2.74 18.61 -8.69
C THR A 83 -1.97 19.23 -7.54
N VAL A 84 -0.65 19.07 -7.55
CA VAL A 84 0.26 19.64 -6.54
C VAL A 84 1.35 20.45 -7.23
N TYR A 85 1.91 21.40 -6.49
CA TYR A 85 3.14 22.07 -6.92
C TYR A 85 4.30 21.09 -6.85
N CYS A 86 5.24 21.25 -7.79
CA CYS A 86 6.52 20.57 -7.68
C CYS A 86 7.24 20.95 -6.37
N SER A 87 7.87 19.97 -5.69
CA SER A 87 8.72 20.26 -4.52
C SER A 87 9.89 21.18 -4.86
N LEU A 88 10.32 21.20 -6.13
CA LEU A 88 11.35 22.10 -6.64
C LEU A 88 10.82 23.50 -6.98
N LYS A 89 9.62 23.87 -6.54
CA LYS A 89 9.13 25.26 -6.64
C LYS A 89 10.09 26.27 -6.03
N LYS A 90 10.74 25.90 -4.91
CA LYS A 90 11.78 26.74 -4.27
C LYS A 90 13.01 26.97 -5.17
N PHE A 91 13.17 26.16 -6.21
CA PHE A 91 14.28 26.21 -7.17
C PHE A 91 13.83 26.69 -8.57
N GLY A 92 12.62 27.24 -8.69
CA GLY A 92 12.11 27.87 -9.92
C GLY A 92 11.14 27.04 -10.76
N CYS A 93 10.69 25.86 -10.28
CA CYS A 93 9.66 25.09 -10.98
C CYS A 93 8.24 25.54 -10.58
N GLU A 94 7.56 26.31 -11.45
CA GLU A 94 6.21 26.82 -11.20
C GLU A 94 5.08 25.87 -11.66
N GLU A 95 5.42 24.71 -12.22
CA GLU A 95 4.44 23.78 -12.77
C GLU A 95 3.56 23.15 -11.66
N MET A 96 2.25 23.08 -11.95
CA MET A 96 1.29 22.29 -11.21
C MET A 96 1.03 20.99 -11.96
N ILE A 97 1.31 19.87 -11.31
CA ILE A 97 1.27 18.55 -11.94
C ILE A 97 0.38 17.63 -11.11
N LEU A 98 -0.34 16.72 -11.78
CA LEU A 98 -1.02 15.62 -11.11
C LEU A 98 -0.01 14.78 -10.33
N ARG A 99 -0.33 14.41 -9.09
CA ARG A 99 0.57 13.64 -8.22
C ARG A 99 1.06 12.35 -8.89
N ILE A 100 0.20 11.66 -9.66
CA ILE A 100 0.59 10.47 -10.44
C ILE A 100 1.71 10.74 -11.46
N ASN A 101 1.74 11.93 -12.04
CA ASN A 101 2.72 12.33 -13.06
C ASN A 101 3.94 13.03 -12.46
N LEU A 102 3.96 13.28 -11.14
CA LEU A 102 5.05 13.98 -10.47
C LEU A 102 6.39 13.26 -10.66
N ARG A 103 6.39 11.92 -10.63
CA ARG A 103 7.60 11.10 -10.86
C ARG A 103 8.18 11.29 -12.25
N GLN A 104 7.33 11.36 -13.28
CA GLN A 104 7.77 11.61 -14.65
C GLN A 104 8.21 13.06 -14.85
N HIS A 105 7.53 14.00 -14.20
CA HIS A 105 7.90 15.42 -14.22
C HIS A 105 9.29 15.68 -13.58
N TYR A 106 9.69 14.92 -12.54
CA TYR A 106 11.06 14.98 -12.02
C TYR A 106 12.13 14.51 -13.01
N LEU A 107 11.76 13.72 -14.01
CA LEU A 107 12.65 13.27 -15.08
C LEU A 107 12.72 14.28 -16.24
N SER A 108 12.00 15.40 -16.19
CA SER A 108 12.05 16.43 -17.22
C SER A 108 13.47 16.99 -17.38
N GLU A 109 13.85 17.39 -18.59
CA GLU A 109 15.15 17.99 -18.85
C GLU A 109 15.41 19.24 -17.99
N HIS A 110 14.35 20.00 -17.69
CA HIS A 110 14.45 21.19 -16.85
C HIS A 110 14.96 20.83 -15.46
N HIS A 111 14.36 19.84 -14.81
CA HIS A 111 14.81 19.38 -13.49
C HIS A 111 16.17 18.71 -13.51
N GLN A 112 16.48 17.91 -14.52
CA GLN A 112 17.81 17.33 -14.67
C GLN A 112 18.88 18.43 -14.78
N LYS A 113 18.64 19.46 -15.59
CA LYS A 113 19.55 20.61 -15.72
C LYS A 113 19.68 21.39 -14.42
N THR A 114 18.58 21.65 -13.73
CA THR A 114 18.60 22.34 -12.42
C THR A 114 19.38 21.54 -11.37
N LEU A 115 19.14 20.23 -11.26
CA LEU A 115 19.89 19.35 -10.35
C LEU A 115 21.37 19.29 -10.69
N ILE A 116 21.72 19.16 -11.99
CA ILE A 116 23.12 19.16 -12.43
C ILE A 116 23.79 20.50 -12.14
N ASN A 117 23.08 21.62 -12.31
CA ASN A 117 23.62 22.95 -12.02
C ASN A 117 23.86 23.14 -10.52
N ILE A 118 22.93 22.69 -9.67
CA ILE A 118 23.09 22.67 -8.22
C ILE A 118 24.31 21.84 -7.83
N VAL A 119 24.41 20.60 -8.34
CA VAL A 119 25.55 19.71 -8.07
C VAL A 119 26.86 20.32 -8.55
N ARG A 120 26.89 20.90 -9.75
CA ARG A 120 28.09 21.57 -10.29
C ARG A 120 28.50 22.76 -9.43
N HIS A 121 27.53 23.56 -8.98
CA HIS A 121 27.78 24.69 -8.10
C HIS A 121 28.37 24.21 -6.77
N LEU A 122 27.77 23.20 -6.14
CA LEU A 122 28.27 22.60 -4.89
C LEU A 122 29.69 22.03 -5.05
N ILE A 123 29.99 21.37 -6.17
CA ILE A 123 31.34 20.85 -6.45
C ILE A 123 32.34 22.00 -6.65
N SER A 124 31.93 23.09 -7.30
CA SER A 124 32.81 24.24 -7.56
C SER A 124 33.06 25.12 -6.33
N THR A 125 32.12 25.19 -5.39
CA THR A 125 32.20 26.03 -4.18
C THR A 125 32.67 25.30 -2.94
N LEU A 126 32.89 23.98 -2.98
CA LEU A 126 33.64 23.26 -1.97
C LEU A 126 35.13 23.44 -2.27
N PRO A 127 35.86 24.38 -1.61
CA PRO A 127 37.29 24.45 -1.79
C PRO A 127 37.85 23.20 -1.09
N ASN A 128 38.43 22.28 -1.86
CA ASN A 128 39.34 21.22 -1.43
C ASN A 128 39.37 21.00 0.10
N ILE A 129 38.53 20.09 0.60
CA ILE A 129 38.78 19.45 1.90
C ILE A 129 39.97 18.48 1.71
N THR A 130 41.11 19.02 1.29
CA THR A 130 42.42 18.41 1.48
C THR A 130 43.09 19.23 2.55
N TYR A 131 43.03 18.69 3.75
CA TYR A 131 43.91 18.92 4.88
C TYR A 131 45.26 19.54 4.46
N LYS A 132 45.37 20.87 4.52
CA LYS A 132 46.66 21.57 4.49
C LYS A 132 47.08 21.82 5.93
N GLN A 133 47.81 20.86 6.46
CA GLN A 133 48.69 21.08 7.60
C GLN A 133 50.00 21.64 7.04
N SER A 134 50.20 22.96 7.09
CA SER A 134 51.54 23.54 6.98
C SER A 134 51.55 25.01 7.41
N GLU A 135 52.26 25.23 8.51
CA GLU A 135 53.20 26.34 8.70
C GLU A 135 52.64 27.76 8.78
N ILE A 136 52.36 28.17 10.02
CA ILE A 136 52.42 29.56 10.43
C ILE A 136 53.91 29.95 10.43
N SER A 137 54.36 30.57 9.35
CA SER A 137 55.58 31.39 9.37
C SER A 137 55.14 32.85 9.45
N SER A 138 55.42 33.44 10.61
CA SER A 138 55.18 34.84 10.93
C SER A 138 55.91 35.77 9.96
N GLN A 139 55.20 36.64 9.24
CA GLN A 139 55.75 37.97 8.95
C GLN A 139 54.64 38.98 8.65
N MET A 140 54.67 40.04 9.44
CA MET A 140 53.91 41.30 9.38
C MET A 140 54.19 42.05 8.06
N ILE A 141 53.19 42.77 7.49
CA ILE A 141 53.27 44.14 6.90
C ILE A 141 51.86 44.61 6.43
N ILE A 142 51.31 45.56 7.19
CA ILE A 142 50.60 46.83 6.85
C ILE A 142 49.95 47.00 5.44
N ASP A 143 48.61 47.16 5.37
CA ASP A 143 47.84 48.32 4.83
C ASP A 143 46.32 48.01 4.59
N LEU A 144 45.45 49.02 4.73
CA LEU A 144 43.96 49.03 4.72
C LEU A 144 43.45 49.86 3.50
N PRO A 145 42.16 49.87 3.04
CA PRO A 145 41.11 48.84 2.85
C PRO A 145 40.56 48.77 1.39
N HIS A 146 40.25 47.60 0.84
CA HIS A 146 39.35 47.46 -0.34
C HIS A 146 38.54 46.14 -0.38
N THR A 147 38.47 45.39 0.72
CA THR A 147 37.96 44.01 0.70
C THR A 147 36.50 43.85 1.13
N THR A 148 35.81 44.92 1.55
CA THR A 148 34.47 44.81 2.15
C THR A 148 33.41 44.38 1.14
N GLU A 149 33.40 44.93 -0.08
CA GLU A 149 32.42 44.57 -1.13
C GLU A 149 32.57 43.13 -1.62
N ASN A 150 33.82 42.67 -1.80
CA ASN A 150 34.11 41.33 -2.29
C ASN A 150 33.75 40.26 -1.24
N ASN A 151 33.99 40.57 0.05
CA ASN A 151 33.60 39.70 1.14
C ASN A 151 32.08 39.65 1.34
N THR A 152 31.35 40.76 1.15
CA THR A 152 29.87 40.74 1.23
C THR A 152 29.23 39.95 0.09
N ILE A 153 29.79 40.02 -1.12
CA ILE A 153 29.30 39.21 -2.27
C ILE A 153 29.54 37.71 -2.01
N GLN A 154 30.73 37.33 -1.54
CA GLN A 154 31.02 35.94 -1.19
C GLN A 154 30.18 35.40 -0.02
N LEU A 155 29.87 36.24 0.97
CA LEU A 155 28.98 35.90 2.08
C LEU A 155 27.53 35.70 1.62
N GLN A 156 27.08 36.47 0.63
CA GLN A 156 25.73 36.35 0.07
C GLN A 156 25.59 35.09 -0.79
N GLU A 157 26.60 34.75 -1.59
CA GLU A 157 26.66 33.46 -2.32
C GLU A 157 26.66 32.26 -1.35
N PHE A 158 27.35 32.39 -0.21
CA PHE A 158 27.32 31.36 0.84
C PHE A 158 25.96 31.23 1.51
N ASP A 159 25.25 32.35 1.74
CA ASP A 159 23.91 32.34 2.32
C ASP A 159 22.90 31.70 1.35
N GLU A 160 22.96 32.04 0.07
CA GLU A 160 22.17 31.38 -0.98
C GLU A 160 22.43 29.87 -1.02
N MET A 161 23.70 29.45 -0.92
CA MET A 161 24.07 28.04 -0.86
C MET A 161 23.55 27.34 0.40
N ILE A 162 23.62 27.98 1.57
CA ILE A 162 23.07 27.44 2.83
C ILE A 162 21.55 27.29 2.72
N ASN A 163 20.86 28.27 2.15
CA ASN A 163 19.42 28.21 1.91
C ASN A 163 19.05 27.07 0.93
N LEU A 164 19.85 26.88 -0.11
CA LEU A 164 19.70 25.83 -1.11
C LEU A 164 19.88 24.44 -0.49
N LEU A 165 20.92 24.26 0.33
CA LEU A 165 21.17 23.03 1.09
C LEU A 165 20.08 22.77 2.13
N SER A 166 19.63 23.80 2.84
CA SER A 166 18.54 23.71 3.80
C SER A 166 17.23 23.24 3.14
N GLY A 167 16.87 23.82 1.99
CA GLY A 167 15.70 23.40 1.22
C GLY A 167 15.79 21.96 0.69
N GLY A 168 16.99 21.53 0.28
CA GLY A 168 17.25 20.14 -0.12
C GLY A 168 17.10 19.16 1.06
N ILE A 169 17.62 19.51 2.23
CA ILE A 169 17.51 18.70 3.46
C ILE A 169 16.05 18.59 3.91
N GLU A 170 15.27 19.69 3.86
CA GLU A 170 13.83 19.66 4.14
C GLU A 170 13.09 18.71 3.20
N THR A 171 13.37 18.80 1.90
CA THR A 171 12.71 17.93 0.90
C THR A 171 13.06 16.47 1.13
N LEU A 172 14.32 16.16 1.44
CA LEU A 172 14.74 14.81 1.78
C LEU A 172 14.09 14.31 3.08
N SER A 173 13.92 15.18 4.07
CA SER A 173 13.22 14.86 5.30
C SER A 173 11.75 14.50 5.05
N ASP A 174 11.07 15.27 4.19
CA ASP A 174 9.69 14.99 3.79
C ASP A 174 9.58 13.65 3.03
N ASP A 175 10.55 13.37 2.14
CA ASP A 175 10.61 12.10 1.41
C ASP A 175 10.87 10.90 2.34
N ILE A 176 11.75 11.04 3.34
CA ILE A 176 11.99 10.00 4.35
C ILE A 176 10.70 9.70 5.12
N GLN A 177 9.96 10.74 5.52
CA GLN A 177 8.72 10.59 6.26
C GLN A 177 7.61 9.96 5.40
N ARG A 178 7.55 10.31 4.10
CA ARG A 178 6.67 9.65 3.12
C ARG A 178 7.01 8.17 2.99
N LEU A 179 8.27 7.82 2.75
CA LEU A 179 8.72 6.44 2.60
C LEU A 179 8.48 5.61 3.86
N PHE A 180 8.65 6.20 5.05
CA PHE A 180 8.35 5.55 6.31
C PHE A 180 6.85 5.22 6.43
N THR A 181 5.99 6.15 6.02
CA THR A 181 4.53 5.95 6.01
C THR A 181 4.13 4.86 5.01
N GLU A 182 4.72 4.86 3.81
CA GLU A 182 4.53 3.81 2.81
C GLU A 182 4.98 2.44 3.32
N SER A 183 6.12 2.37 4.02
CA SER A 183 6.63 1.13 4.62
C SER A 183 5.67 0.56 5.66
N ILE A 184 5.13 1.41 6.55
CA ILE A 184 4.10 1.00 7.52
C ILE A 184 2.85 0.49 6.79
N ARG A 185 2.40 1.19 5.75
CA ARG A 185 1.23 0.79 4.96
C ARG A 185 1.43 -0.58 4.31
N HIS A 186 2.59 -0.81 3.68
CA HIS A 186 2.93 -2.11 3.10
C HIS A 186 2.95 -3.21 4.16
N LYS A 187 3.51 -2.93 5.35
CA LYS A 187 3.48 -3.88 6.47
C LYS A 187 2.05 -4.21 6.91
N ASN A 188 1.18 -3.21 7.03
CA ASN A 188 -0.22 -3.41 7.42
C ASN A 188 -1.02 -4.24 6.41
N VAL A 189 -0.61 -4.30 5.13
CA VAL A 189 -1.24 -5.16 4.11
C VAL A 189 -0.63 -6.56 4.11
N LEU A 190 0.68 -6.68 4.35
CA LEU A 190 1.38 -7.96 4.39
C LEU A 190 0.99 -8.81 5.60
N ASP A 191 0.77 -8.20 6.77
CA ASP A 191 0.44 -8.93 7.99
C ASP A 191 -0.90 -9.72 7.86
N PRO A 192 -2.01 -9.16 7.35
CA PRO A 192 -3.23 -9.91 7.05
C PRO A 192 -3.06 -10.98 5.97
N LEU A 193 -2.38 -10.65 4.86
CA LEU A 193 -2.11 -11.63 3.80
C LEU A 193 -1.32 -12.83 4.31
N ALA A 194 -0.36 -12.61 5.22
CA ALA A 194 0.39 -13.67 5.86
C ALA A 194 -0.50 -14.56 6.77
N GLN A 195 -1.56 -14.01 7.36
CA GLN A 195 -2.55 -14.76 8.13
C GLN A 195 -3.53 -15.53 7.24
N ASP A 196 -3.87 -15.02 6.06
CA ASP A 196 -4.81 -15.67 5.13
C ASP A 196 -4.19 -16.90 4.44
N ILE A 197 -2.88 -16.88 4.16
CA ILE A 197 -2.16 -17.99 3.52
C ILE A 197 -2.35 -19.34 4.26
N PRO A 198 -2.13 -19.47 5.58
CA PRO A 198 -2.33 -20.73 6.28
C PRO A 198 -3.81 -21.17 6.31
N ILE A 199 -4.74 -20.23 6.38
CA ILE A 199 -6.19 -20.53 6.35
C ILE A 199 -6.56 -21.16 5.00
N LEU A 200 -6.14 -20.52 3.91
CA LEU A 200 -6.36 -21.04 2.56
C LEU A 200 -5.68 -22.40 2.35
N LYS A 201 -4.49 -22.59 2.93
CA LYS A 201 -3.78 -23.87 2.87
C LYS A 201 -4.56 -24.99 3.55
N ILE A 202 -5.12 -24.75 4.74
CA ILE A 202 -5.96 -25.72 5.46
C ILE A 202 -7.21 -26.02 4.64
N SER A 203 -7.88 -24.99 4.11
CA SER A 203 -9.09 -25.17 3.29
C SER A 203 -8.82 -26.02 2.04
N ILE A 204 -7.69 -25.81 1.35
CA ILE A 204 -7.28 -26.64 0.21
C ILE A 204 -6.99 -28.08 0.66
N GLN A 205 -6.36 -28.28 1.81
CA GLN A 205 -6.10 -29.63 2.34
C GLN A 205 -7.41 -30.38 2.63
N GLU A 206 -8.40 -29.71 3.23
CA GLU A 206 -9.72 -30.28 3.50
C GLU A 206 -10.48 -30.62 2.21
N GLN A 207 -10.46 -29.71 1.22
CA GLN A 207 -11.08 -29.95 -0.08
C GLN A 207 -10.43 -31.13 -0.81
N ASN A 208 -9.10 -31.26 -0.77
CA ASN A 208 -8.41 -32.40 -1.36
C ASN A 208 -8.78 -33.73 -0.66
N ALA A 209 -8.84 -33.73 0.68
CA ALA A 209 -9.27 -34.93 1.43
C ALA A 209 -10.71 -35.33 1.08
N PHE A 210 -11.60 -34.36 0.88
CA PHE A 210 -12.96 -34.61 0.41
C PHE A 210 -12.99 -35.20 -1.01
N LEU A 211 -12.22 -34.64 -1.93
CA LEU A 211 -12.11 -35.16 -3.30
C LEU A 211 -11.55 -36.58 -3.34
N ASP A 212 -10.56 -36.90 -2.50
CA ASP A 212 -10.03 -38.24 -2.38
C ASP A 212 -11.09 -39.24 -1.90
N GLY A 213 -11.93 -38.84 -0.93
CA GLY A 213 -13.09 -39.63 -0.51
C GLY A 213 -14.10 -39.86 -1.64
N MET A 214 -14.40 -38.82 -2.43
CA MET A 214 -15.30 -38.94 -3.58
C MET A 214 -14.73 -39.86 -4.67
N LYS A 215 -13.42 -39.84 -4.88
CA LYS A 215 -12.72 -40.72 -5.83
C LYS A 215 -12.82 -42.19 -5.43
N ILE A 216 -12.70 -42.50 -4.13
CA ILE A 216 -12.93 -43.86 -3.62
C ILE A 216 -14.37 -44.30 -3.92
N ASN A 217 -15.35 -43.46 -3.63
CA ASN A 217 -16.75 -43.77 -3.92
C ASN A 217 -17.00 -44.01 -5.42
N GLN A 218 -16.39 -43.20 -6.27
CA GLN A 218 -16.45 -43.38 -7.73
C GLN A 218 -15.85 -44.73 -8.16
N GLN A 219 -14.73 -45.15 -7.57
CA GLN A 219 -14.10 -46.44 -7.87
C GLN A 219 -14.98 -47.62 -7.46
N VAL A 220 -15.61 -47.55 -6.28
CA VAL A 220 -16.55 -48.59 -5.82
C VAL A 220 -17.73 -48.70 -6.78
N LEU A 221 -18.33 -47.57 -7.17
CA LEU A 221 -19.43 -47.56 -8.13
C LEU A 221 -19.02 -48.14 -9.50
N GLN A 222 -17.82 -47.83 -9.98
CA GLN A 222 -17.29 -48.41 -11.22
C GLN A 222 -17.12 -49.93 -11.11
N GLN A 223 -16.63 -50.42 -9.97
CA GLN A 223 -16.50 -51.85 -9.71
C GLN A 223 -17.85 -52.56 -9.67
N ASP A 224 -18.85 -51.97 -9.01
CA ASP A 224 -20.20 -52.51 -8.92
C ASP A 224 -20.88 -52.56 -10.29
N LEU A 225 -20.71 -51.52 -11.12
CA LEU A 225 -21.19 -51.49 -12.50
C LEU A 225 -20.57 -52.62 -13.34
N ALA A 226 -19.24 -52.79 -13.28
CA ALA A 226 -18.56 -53.86 -14.00
C ALA A 226 -19.04 -55.26 -13.56
N SER A 227 -19.27 -55.44 -12.26
CA SER A 227 -19.84 -56.68 -11.71
C SER A 227 -21.27 -56.92 -12.20
N MET A 228 -22.10 -55.88 -12.25
CA MET A 228 -23.46 -55.95 -12.79
C MET A 228 -23.47 -56.31 -14.27
N GLU A 229 -22.60 -55.68 -15.08
CA GLU A 229 -22.46 -55.99 -16.51
C GLU A 229 -22.06 -57.45 -16.73
N GLN A 230 -21.13 -57.99 -15.93
CA GLN A 230 -20.76 -59.40 -15.99
C GLN A 230 -21.94 -60.32 -15.68
N LYS A 231 -22.72 -60.01 -14.63
CA LYS A 231 -23.93 -60.79 -14.28
C LYS A 231 -24.99 -60.73 -15.38
N LEU A 232 -25.21 -59.56 -15.97
CA LEU A 232 -26.13 -59.37 -17.09
C LEU A 232 -25.67 -60.23 -18.28
N ASN A 233 -24.39 -60.16 -18.65
CA ASN A 233 -23.84 -60.94 -19.75
C ASN A 233 -23.94 -62.46 -19.50
N ALA A 234 -23.68 -62.93 -18.28
CA ALA A 234 -23.86 -64.33 -17.91
C ALA A 234 -25.34 -64.77 -18.00
N MET A 235 -26.27 -63.93 -17.56
CA MET A 235 -27.71 -64.18 -17.66
C MET A 235 -28.20 -64.17 -19.12
N LYS A 236 -27.65 -63.28 -19.96
CA LYS A 236 -27.90 -63.26 -21.41
C LYS A 236 -27.30 -64.47 -22.12
N ALA A 237 -26.21 -65.05 -21.61
CA ALA A 237 -25.63 -66.27 -22.16
C ALA A 237 -26.43 -67.53 -21.77
N SER A 238 -27.11 -67.53 -20.61
CA SER A 238 -27.96 -68.65 -20.15
C SER A 238 -29.43 -68.55 -20.59
N SER A 239 -29.81 -67.45 -21.24
CA SER A 239 -31.14 -67.26 -21.85
C SER A 239 -30.99 -67.08 -23.36
N TYR A 240 -31.79 -67.80 -24.15
CA TYR A 240 -31.88 -67.53 -25.59
C TYR A 240 -33.25 -66.90 -25.83
N ASP A 241 -33.26 -65.68 -26.35
CA ASP A 241 -34.48 -64.95 -26.72
C ASP A 241 -35.53 -64.84 -25.59
N GLY A 242 -35.08 -64.53 -24.36
CA GLY A 242 -35.96 -64.39 -23.20
C GLY A 242 -36.46 -65.71 -22.58
N THR A 243 -36.02 -66.86 -23.11
CA THR A 243 -36.37 -68.19 -22.58
C THR A 243 -35.20 -68.77 -21.78
N PHE A 244 -35.42 -69.12 -20.51
CA PHE A 244 -34.41 -69.76 -19.66
C PHE A 244 -34.07 -71.17 -20.16
N ILE A 245 -32.82 -71.40 -20.56
CA ILE A 245 -32.38 -72.73 -20.99
C ILE A 245 -31.80 -73.49 -19.79
N TRP A 246 -32.60 -74.38 -19.22
CA TRP A 246 -32.12 -75.36 -18.24
C TRP A 246 -31.74 -76.65 -18.96
N LYS A 247 -30.45 -76.96 -19.03
CA LYS A 247 -29.96 -78.20 -19.63
C LYS A 247 -30.10 -79.33 -18.62
N ILE A 248 -31.10 -80.20 -18.79
CA ILE A 248 -31.23 -81.43 -17.99
C ILE A 248 -30.14 -82.41 -18.46
N THR A 249 -29.15 -82.67 -17.62
CA THR A 249 -28.18 -83.75 -17.81
C THR A 249 -28.78 -85.09 -17.37
N ASN A 250 -28.34 -86.20 -17.99
CA ASN A 250 -28.76 -87.59 -17.73
C ASN A 250 -30.19 -87.97 -18.19
N VAL A 251 -30.76 -87.27 -19.19
CA VAL A 251 -32.05 -87.66 -19.79
C VAL A 251 -31.95 -89.04 -20.47
N GLN A 252 -30.87 -89.34 -21.20
CA GLN A 252 -30.69 -90.63 -21.86
C GLN A 252 -30.54 -91.79 -20.86
N GLU A 253 -29.88 -91.55 -19.73
CA GLU A 253 -29.66 -92.55 -18.67
C GLU A 253 -30.98 -92.90 -17.97
N LYS A 254 -31.85 -91.90 -17.70
CA LYS A 254 -33.19 -92.13 -17.14
C LYS A 254 -34.17 -92.74 -18.14
N MET A 255 -34.07 -92.42 -19.43
CA MET A 255 -34.93 -93.00 -20.46
C MET A 255 -34.54 -94.44 -20.82
N GLY A 256 -33.27 -94.84 -20.64
CA GLY A 256 -32.80 -96.21 -20.86
C GLY A 256 -33.32 -97.23 -19.83
N GLN A 257 -33.81 -96.79 -18.66
CA GLN A 257 -34.40 -97.66 -17.63
C GLN A 257 -35.89 -97.94 -17.86
N HIS A 258 -36.52 -97.24 -18.81
CA HIS A 258 -37.93 -97.42 -19.18
C HIS A 258 -38.06 -97.80 -20.66
N THR A 259 -37.41 -98.88 -21.08
CA THR A 259 -37.80 -99.57 -22.32
C THR A 259 -39.07 -100.38 -22.05
N PHE A 260 -40.20 -99.87 -22.53
CA PHE A 260 -41.46 -100.62 -22.62
C PHE A 260 -41.28 -101.78 -23.60
N SER A 261 -41.24 -103.01 -23.10
CA SER A 261 -41.41 -104.21 -23.90
C SER A 261 -42.89 -104.37 -24.26
N PHE A 262 -43.23 -104.08 -25.52
CA PHE A 262 -44.46 -104.56 -26.14
C PHE A 262 -44.17 -105.89 -26.84
N SER A 263 -44.61 -106.99 -26.24
CA SER A 263 -45.08 -108.28 -26.81
C SER A 263 -45.07 -109.33 -25.70
#